data_AF-A0A1E1WG45-F1
#
_entry.id   AF-A0A1E1WG45-F1
#
_cell.length_a   1.000
_cell.length_b   1.000
_cell.length_c   1.000
_cell.angle_alpha   90.00
_cell.angle_beta   90.00
_cell.angle_gamma   90.00
#
_symmetry.space_group_name_H-M   'P 1'
#
loop_
_entity.id
_entity.type
_entity.pdbx_description
1 polymer ?
#
loop_
_entity_poly.entity_id
_entity_poly.type
_entity_poly.pdbx_seq_one_letter_code
_entity_poly.pdbx_strand_id
1 'polypeptide(L)'
;TSDHIEDETFGGLIRLIVLDLSQNSVTQITRNMFKDLFFLQILNLNNNSIGSIEDNAFSPLFNLHTLNLGQNKLHTIEHHVFNGLFILNKLNLNNNLLSYIGEDAFRNCSDLKELDLSSNKLTKVPEAVLQLPFLKSLDLGENLLTEITNSSFQNLTQLTGLR
;
A
#
# COMPACT_ATOMS: atom_id res chain seq x y z
N THR A 1 -7.50 -15.27 -20.74
CA THR A 1 -8.64 -14.39 -21.06
C THR A 1 -9.35 -13.90 -19.81
N SER A 2 -8.63 -13.57 -18.73
CA SER A 2 -9.19 -13.03 -17.48
C SER A 2 -8.58 -11.66 -17.19
N ASP A 3 -8.52 -10.83 -18.22
CA ASP A 3 -7.77 -9.57 -18.21
C ASP A 3 -8.58 -8.40 -17.61
N HIS A 4 -9.77 -8.68 -17.09
CA HIS A 4 -10.63 -7.71 -16.43
C HIS A 4 -11.34 -8.34 -15.24
N ILE A 5 -10.96 -7.91 -14.04
CA ILE A 5 -11.85 -7.95 -12.88
C ILE A 5 -12.72 -6.71 -13.04
N GLU A 6 -13.98 -6.91 -13.40
CA GLU A 6 -14.92 -5.80 -13.58
C GLU A 6 -15.31 -5.20 -12.22
N ASP A 7 -15.73 -3.94 -12.23
CA ASP A 7 -16.42 -3.35 -11.08
C ASP A 7 -17.54 -4.30 -10.62
N GLU A 8 -17.75 -4.40 -9.31
CA GLU A 8 -18.77 -5.27 -8.71
C GLU A 8 -18.54 -6.79 -8.84
N THR A 9 -17.41 -7.26 -9.37
CA THR A 9 -17.05 -8.70 -9.38
C THR A 9 -17.17 -9.34 -7.98
N PHE A 10 -16.84 -8.58 -6.94
CA PHE A 10 -16.93 -9.01 -5.54
C PHE A 10 -18.14 -8.43 -4.80
N GLY A 11 -19.11 -7.88 -5.53
CA GLY A 11 -20.31 -7.28 -4.99
C GLY A 11 -21.07 -8.23 -4.08
N GLY A 12 -21.53 -7.73 -2.94
CA GLY A 12 -22.29 -8.52 -1.97
C GLY A 12 -21.50 -9.58 -1.19
N LEU A 13 -20.19 -9.76 -1.42
CA LEU A 13 -19.33 -10.67 -0.62
C LEU A 13 -18.98 -10.08 0.77
N ILE A 14 -19.99 -9.55 1.46
CA ILE A 14 -19.87 -8.78 2.70
C ILE A 14 -19.30 -9.56 3.89
N ARG A 15 -19.09 -10.88 3.78
CA ARG A 15 -18.49 -11.70 4.84
C ARG A 15 -17.06 -12.15 4.53
N LEU A 16 -16.51 -11.72 3.40
CA LEU A 16 -15.19 -12.14 2.95
C LEU A 16 -14.12 -11.55 3.89
N ILE A 17 -13.24 -12.41 4.42
CA ILE A 17 -12.16 -12.01 5.34
C ILE A 17 -10.81 -11.96 4.61
N VAL A 18 -10.60 -12.84 3.64
CA VAL A 18 -9.37 -12.93 2.86
C VAL A 18 -9.72 -12.96 1.39
N LEU A 19 -9.07 -12.13 0.61
CA LEU A 19 -9.15 -12.10 -0.85
C LEU A 19 -7.73 -12.19 -1.41
N ASP A 20 -7.46 -13.28 -2.12
CA ASP A 20 -6.20 -13.48 -2.82
C ASP A 20 -6.42 -13.39 -4.32
N LEU A 21 -5.84 -12.34 -4.91
CA LEU A 21 -5.79 -12.06 -6.34
C LEU A 21 -4.33 -12.02 -6.83
N SER A 22 -3.39 -12.58 -6.05
CA SER A 22 -1.99 -12.61 -6.44
C SER A 22 -1.78 -13.47 -7.69
N GLN A 23 -0.72 -13.16 -8.46
CA GLN A 23 -0.34 -13.90 -9.67
C GLN A 23 -1.44 -13.89 -10.76
N ASN A 24 -2.10 -12.75 -10.92
CA ASN A 24 -3.07 -12.50 -11.98
C ASN A 24 -2.56 -11.41 -12.94
N SER A 25 -3.43 -10.98 -13.85
CA SER A 25 -3.15 -9.94 -14.84
C SER A 25 -3.86 -8.62 -14.51
N VAL A 26 -4.10 -8.31 -13.22
CA VAL A 26 -4.76 -7.05 -12.85
C VAL A 26 -3.86 -5.88 -13.22
N THR A 27 -4.39 -4.92 -13.97
CA THR A 27 -3.63 -3.76 -14.46
C THR A 27 -4.01 -2.46 -13.77
N GLN A 28 -5.21 -2.37 -13.21
CA GLN A 28 -5.73 -1.19 -12.54
C GLN A 28 -6.64 -1.59 -11.39
N ILE A 29 -6.71 -0.72 -10.37
CA ILE A 29 -7.68 -0.84 -9.28
C ILE A 29 -8.59 0.37 -9.32
N THR A 30 -9.87 0.13 -9.56
CA THR A 30 -10.92 1.15 -9.62
C THR A 30 -11.53 1.40 -8.24
N ARG A 31 -12.22 2.53 -8.09
CA ARG A 31 -12.86 2.93 -6.83
C ARG A 31 -13.91 1.93 -6.34
N ASN A 32 -14.57 1.21 -7.24
CA ASN A 32 -15.70 0.35 -6.91
C ASN A 32 -15.34 -1.14 -6.83
N MET A 33 -14.10 -1.51 -7.17
CA MET A 33 -13.67 -2.92 -7.23
C MET A 33 -13.92 -3.67 -5.91
N PHE A 34 -13.76 -2.99 -4.77
CA PHE A 34 -13.88 -3.58 -3.43
C PHE A 34 -15.00 -2.96 -2.58
N LYS A 35 -16.00 -2.32 -3.21
CA LYS A 35 -16.98 -1.44 -2.53
C LYS A 35 -17.76 -2.06 -1.37
N ASP A 36 -17.98 -3.38 -1.40
CA ASP A 36 -18.80 -4.10 -0.41
C ASP A 36 -17.97 -4.94 0.58
N LEU A 37 -16.64 -4.93 0.49
CA LEU A 37 -15.76 -5.84 1.24
C LEU A 37 -15.41 -5.33 2.65
N PHE A 38 -16.43 -4.91 3.39
CA PHE A 38 -16.31 -4.22 4.68
C PHE A 38 -15.62 -5.03 5.79
N PHE A 39 -15.61 -6.36 5.69
CA PHE A 39 -15.01 -7.26 6.69
C PHE A 39 -13.67 -7.84 6.25
N LEU A 40 -13.16 -7.42 5.08
CA LEU A 40 -11.91 -7.92 4.55
C LEU A 40 -10.75 -7.51 5.45
N GLN A 41 -9.94 -8.48 5.85
CA GLN A 41 -8.78 -8.29 6.72
C GLN A 41 -7.46 -8.43 5.94
N ILE A 42 -7.45 -9.27 4.89
CA ILE A 42 -6.26 -9.51 4.07
C ILE A 42 -6.63 -9.39 2.60
N LEU A 43 -5.94 -8.49 1.91
CA LEU A 43 -6.02 -8.33 0.46
C LEU A 43 -4.64 -8.59 -0.14
N ASN A 44 -4.53 -9.65 -0.92
CA ASN A 44 -3.30 -10.01 -1.61
C ASN A 44 -3.42 -9.71 -3.11
N LEU A 45 -2.67 -8.73 -3.59
CA LEU A 45 -2.58 -8.29 -4.99
C LEU A 45 -1.15 -8.42 -5.53
N ASN A 46 -0.30 -9.20 -4.86
CA ASN A 46 1.10 -9.37 -5.27
C ASN A 46 1.22 -9.97 -6.67
N ASN A 47 2.30 -9.63 -7.37
CA ASN A 47 2.63 -10.21 -8.68
C ASN A 47 1.48 -10.06 -9.69
N ASN A 48 1.09 -8.81 -9.92
CA ASN A 48 0.14 -8.41 -10.95
C ASN A 48 0.83 -7.38 -11.89
N SER A 49 0.06 -6.69 -12.73
CA SER A 49 0.55 -5.61 -13.58
C SER A 49 -0.05 -4.26 -13.21
N ILE A 50 -0.37 -4.04 -11.92
CA ILE A 50 -1.09 -2.84 -11.46
C ILE A 50 -0.19 -1.62 -11.68
N GLY A 51 -0.61 -0.76 -12.61
CA GLY A 51 0.08 0.50 -12.93
C GLY A 51 -0.59 1.73 -12.32
N SER A 52 -1.88 1.64 -11.98
CA SER A 52 -2.66 2.75 -11.43
C SER A 52 -3.71 2.28 -10.43
N ILE A 53 -3.92 3.07 -9.39
CA ILE A 53 -4.96 2.88 -8.38
C ILE A 53 -5.74 4.18 -8.29
N GLU A 54 -7.06 4.12 -8.42
CA GLU A 54 -7.92 5.30 -8.28
C GLU A 54 -7.98 5.80 -6.83
N ASP A 55 -8.21 7.10 -6.67
CA ASP A 55 -8.38 7.73 -5.36
C ASP A 55 -9.51 7.06 -4.56
N ASN A 56 -9.21 6.71 -3.31
CA ASN A 56 -10.13 6.05 -2.37
C ASN A 56 -10.56 4.63 -2.79
N ALA A 57 -9.82 3.94 -3.66
CA ALA A 57 -10.18 2.57 -4.06
C ALA A 57 -10.22 1.56 -2.90
N PHE A 58 -9.51 1.83 -1.81
CA PHE A 58 -9.52 1.00 -0.61
C PHE A 58 -10.36 1.56 0.55
N SER A 59 -11.01 2.71 0.40
CA SER A 59 -11.75 3.34 1.51
C SER A 59 -12.88 2.51 2.13
N PRO A 60 -13.54 1.58 1.40
CA PRO A 60 -14.52 0.67 2.00
C PRO A 60 -13.89 -0.40 2.91
N LEU A 61 -12.58 -0.64 2.81
CA LEU A 61 -11.86 -1.71 3.51
C LEU A 61 -11.42 -1.30 4.93
N PHE A 62 -12.33 -0.72 5.70
CA PHE A 62 -12.01 -0.19 7.03
C PHE A 62 -11.57 -1.24 8.07
N ASN A 63 -11.75 -2.54 7.77
CA ASN A 63 -11.25 -3.65 8.59
C ASN A 63 -9.95 -4.29 8.06
N LEU A 64 -9.28 -3.68 7.08
CA LEU A 64 -8.10 -4.27 6.44
C LEU A 64 -6.86 -4.16 7.33
N HIS A 65 -6.23 -5.29 7.61
CA HIS A 65 -5.02 -5.38 8.43
C HIS A 65 -3.76 -5.59 7.59
N THR A 66 -3.88 -6.21 6.41
CA THR A 66 -2.75 -6.50 5.52
C THR A 66 -3.12 -6.22 4.07
N LEU A 67 -2.31 -5.40 3.42
CA LEU A 67 -2.39 -5.10 1.99
C LEU A 67 -1.07 -5.43 1.32
N ASN A 68 -1.11 -6.35 0.35
CA ASN A 68 0.07 -6.73 -0.43
C ASN A 68 -0.09 -6.21 -1.87
N LEU A 69 0.74 -5.25 -2.25
CA LEU A 69 0.81 -4.64 -3.59
C LEU A 69 2.21 -4.79 -4.21
N GLY A 70 3.05 -5.67 -3.66
CA GLY A 70 4.39 -5.90 -4.16
C GLY A 70 4.42 -6.58 -5.52
N GLN A 71 5.54 -6.46 -6.24
CA GLN A 71 5.71 -7.03 -7.59
C GLN A 71 4.60 -6.54 -8.55
N ASN A 72 4.44 -5.22 -8.63
CA ASN A 72 3.51 -4.55 -9.54
C ASN A 72 4.25 -3.49 -10.37
N LYS A 73 3.52 -2.59 -11.02
CA LYS A 73 4.07 -1.56 -11.92
C LYS A 73 3.72 -0.15 -11.45
N LEU A 74 3.53 0.05 -10.14
CA LEU A 74 3.21 1.36 -9.57
C LEU A 74 4.41 2.30 -9.70
N HIS A 75 4.16 3.52 -10.19
CA HIS A 75 5.18 4.55 -10.38
C HIS A 75 5.09 5.66 -9.31
N THR A 76 3.86 5.97 -8.88
CA THR A 76 3.58 6.94 -7.83
C THR A 76 2.52 6.41 -6.88
N ILE A 77 2.53 6.92 -5.65
CA ILE A 77 1.42 6.81 -4.72
C ILE A 77 0.92 8.23 -4.44
N GLU A 78 -0.32 8.50 -4.81
CA GLU A 78 -1.00 9.78 -4.57
C GLU A 78 -1.66 9.81 -3.17
N HIS A 79 -2.03 11.01 -2.72
CA HIS A 79 -2.47 11.26 -1.33
C HIS A 79 -3.68 10.42 -0.88
N HIS A 80 -4.63 10.12 -1.78
CA HIS A 80 -5.89 9.46 -1.40
C HIS A 80 -5.93 7.96 -1.71
N VAL A 81 -4.82 7.36 -2.17
CA VAL A 81 -4.79 5.94 -2.55
C VAL A 81 -5.16 5.06 -1.35
N PHE A 82 -4.56 5.30 -0.18
CA PHE A 82 -4.75 4.50 1.03
C PHE A 82 -5.75 5.12 2.03
N ASN A 83 -6.61 6.03 1.58
CA ASN A 83 -7.63 6.63 2.43
C ASN A 83 -8.57 5.55 3.02
N GLY A 84 -8.93 5.68 4.28
CA GLY A 84 -9.83 4.75 5.00
C GLY A 84 -9.14 3.56 5.68
N LEU A 85 -7.83 3.34 5.47
CA LEU A 85 -7.10 2.18 5.98
C LEU A 85 -6.55 2.38 7.41
N PHE A 86 -7.38 2.90 8.32
CA PHE A 86 -6.95 3.37 9.65
C PHE A 86 -6.31 2.30 10.54
N ILE A 87 -6.72 1.04 10.38
CA ILE A 87 -6.24 -0.10 11.16
C ILE A 87 -5.24 -0.98 10.39
N LEU A 88 -4.76 -0.53 9.24
CA LEU A 88 -3.80 -1.29 8.44
C LEU A 88 -2.52 -1.48 9.25
N ASN A 89 -2.11 -2.73 9.45
CA ASN A 89 -0.91 -3.06 10.22
C ASN A 89 0.30 -3.31 9.31
N LYS A 90 0.06 -3.84 8.10
CA LYS A 90 1.11 -4.21 7.14
C LYS A 90 0.78 -3.74 5.73
N LEU A 91 1.74 -3.05 5.11
CA LEU A 91 1.68 -2.61 3.73
C LEU A 91 2.96 -3.03 3.01
N ASN A 92 2.82 -3.87 1.99
CA ASN A 92 3.92 -4.25 1.11
C ASN A 92 3.78 -3.56 -0.25
N LEU A 93 4.77 -2.74 -0.59
CA LEU A 93 4.88 -2.01 -1.87
C LEU A 93 6.21 -2.32 -2.58
N ASN A 94 6.91 -3.36 -2.13
CA ASN A 94 8.21 -3.74 -2.64
C ASN A 94 8.16 -4.18 -4.11
N ASN A 95 9.30 -4.11 -4.81
CA ASN A 95 9.40 -4.54 -6.21
C ASN A 95 8.35 -3.85 -7.09
N ASN A 96 8.25 -2.52 -6.96
CA ASN A 96 7.47 -1.66 -7.85
C ASN A 96 8.43 -0.71 -8.60
N LEU A 97 7.89 0.34 -9.21
CA LEU A 97 8.66 1.35 -9.94
C LEU A 97 8.54 2.72 -9.24
N LEU A 98 8.27 2.72 -7.93
CA LEU A 98 7.93 3.94 -7.18
C LEU A 98 9.11 4.91 -7.19
N SER A 99 8.92 6.07 -7.80
CA SER A 99 9.86 7.20 -7.75
C SER A 99 9.34 8.37 -6.92
N TYR A 100 8.05 8.36 -6.57
CA TYR A 100 7.39 9.40 -5.79
C TYR A 100 6.28 8.81 -4.91
N ILE A 101 6.19 9.30 -3.68
CA ILE A 101 5.09 9.03 -2.75
C ILE A 101 4.69 10.38 -2.17
N GLY A 102 3.42 10.75 -2.35
CA GLY A 102 2.90 12.02 -1.88
C GLY A 102 2.99 12.17 -0.37
N GLU A 103 3.21 13.38 0.11
CA GLU A 103 3.51 13.69 1.52
C GLU A 103 2.43 13.19 2.49
N ASP A 104 1.17 13.16 2.05
CA ASP A 104 0.02 12.69 2.83
C ASP A 104 -0.45 11.26 2.49
N ALA A 105 0.30 10.52 1.66
CA ALA A 105 -0.12 9.19 1.17
C ALA A 105 -0.47 8.18 2.27
N PHE A 106 0.15 8.30 3.45
CA PHE A 106 -0.06 7.40 4.59
C PHE A 106 -0.86 8.02 5.75
N ARG A 107 -1.46 9.20 5.56
CA ARG A 107 -2.16 9.94 6.62
C ARG A 107 -3.25 9.15 7.32
N ASN A 108 -3.89 8.22 6.63
CA ASN A 108 -4.94 7.38 7.18
C ASN A 108 -4.52 5.93 7.41
N CYS A 109 -3.21 5.67 7.49
CA CYS A 109 -2.62 4.38 7.89
C CYS A 109 -2.00 4.50 9.28
N SER A 110 -2.72 5.09 10.25
CA SER A 110 -2.14 5.47 11.54
C SER A 110 -1.62 4.30 12.37
N ASP A 111 -2.19 3.10 12.22
CA ASP A 111 -1.78 1.89 12.97
C ASP A 111 -0.70 1.05 12.27
N LEU A 112 -0.10 1.57 11.18
CA LEU A 112 0.87 0.82 10.39
C LEU A 112 2.13 0.49 11.19
N LYS A 113 2.50 -0.80 11.20
CA LYS A 113 3.65 -1.34 11.94
C LYS A 113 4.75 -1.82 11.02
N GLU A 114 4.39 -2.31 9.83
CA GLU A 114 5.31 -2.84 8.83
C GLU A 114 5.05 -2.18 7.48
N LEU A 115 6.08 -1.52 6.96
CA LEU A 115 6.09 -0.91 5.63
C LEU A 115 7.30 -1.41 4.85
N ASP A 116 7.05 -2.04 3.72
CA ASP A 116 8.09 -2.49 2.79
C ASP A 116 8.03 -1.67 1.50
N LEU A 117 9.05 -0.83 1.29
CA LEU A 117 9.27 -0.01 0.10
C LEU A 117 10.52 -0.47 -0.67
N SER A 118 11.06 -1.64 -0.36
CA SER A 118 12.29 -2.15 -0.98
C SER A 118 12.16 -2.37 -2.49
N SER A 119 13.29 -2.39 -3.19
CA SER A 119 13.36 -2.65 -4.63
C SER A 119 12.43 -1.71 -5.43
N ASN A 120 12.55 -0.40 -5.18
CA ASN A 120 11.84 0.67 -5.88
C ASN A 120 12.86 1.68 -6.48
N LYS A 121 12.39 2.85 -6.90
CA LYS A 121 13.21 3.89 -7.55
C LYS A 121 13.26 5.18 -6.72
N LEU A 122 13.05 5.09 -5.41
CA LEU A 122 13.04 6.25 -4.52
C LEU A 122 14.45 6.84 -4.43
N THR A 123 14.55 8.16 -4.55
CA THR A 123 15.83 8.89 -4.44
C THR A 123 16.01 9.56 -3.08
N LYS A 124 14.92 9.64 -2.29
CA LYS A 124 14.87 10.17 -0.93
C LYS A 124 13.91 9.34 -0.10
N VAL A 125 14.09 9.37 1.22
CA VAL A 125 13.11 8.83 2.16
C VAL A 125 11.81 9.65 2.04
N PRO A 126 10.65 9.05 1.76
CA PRO A 126 9.40 9.78 1.59
C PRO A 126 8.96 10.45 2.90
N GLU A 127 8.60 11.74 2.86
CA GLU A 127 8.11 12.45 4.07
C GLU A 127 6.81 11.84 4.62
N ALA A 128 6.05 11.13 3.79
CA ALA A 128 4.86 10.40 4.21
C ALA A 128 5.12 9.40 5.36
N VAL A 129 6.33 8.85 5.48
CA VAL A 129 6.65 7.92 6.57
C VAL A 129 6.63 8.62 7.92
N LEU A 130 6.84 9.93 7.98
CA LEU A 130 6.82 10.71 9.22
C LEU A 130 5.43 10.75 9.87
N GLN A 131 4.38 10.36 9.14
CA GLN A 131 3.00 10.25 9.61
C GLN A 131 2.68 8.91 10.28
N LEU A 132 3.69 8.03 10.43
CA LEU A 132 3.52 6.66 10.93
C LEU A 132 4.16 6.48 12.32
N PRO A 133 3.53 7.00 13.41
CA PRO A 133 4.14 7.02 14.73
C PRO A 133 4.37 5.64 15.36
N PHE A 134 3.63 4.62 14.90
CA PHE A 134 3.71 3.24 15.39
C PHE A 134 4.52 2.31 14.49
N LEU A 135 5.19 2.85 13.45
CA LEU A 135 5.98 2.05 12.53
C LEU A 135 7.14 1.39 13.28
N LYS A 136 7.23 0.05 13.16
CA LYS A 136 8.26 -0.76 13.83
C LYS A 136 9.31 -1.25 12.85
N SER A 137 8.90 -1.53 11.61
CA SER A 137 9.77 -1.99 10.54
C SER A 137 9.55 -1.14 9.29
N LEU A 138 10.64 -0.60 8.76
CA LEU A 138 10.70 0.09 7.48
C LEU A 138 11.81 -0.54 6.64
N ASP A 139 11.45 -1.03 5.45
CA ASP A 139 12.44 -1.52 4.49
C ASP A 139 12.50 -0.56 3.30
N LEU A 140 13.68 0.02 3.09
CA LEU A 140 14.02 0.92 1.99
C LEU A 140 15.16 0.34 1.13
N GLY A 141 15.53 -0.92 1.36
CA GLY A 141 16.60 -1.59 0.63
C GLY A 141 16.40 -1.55 -0.88
N GLU A 142 17.50 -1.65 -1.64
CA GLU A 142 17.46 -1.68 -3.11
C GLU A 142 16.70 -0.49 -3.76
N ASN A 143 16.79 0.70 -3.16
CA ASN A 143 16.35 1.96 -3.76
C ASN A 143 17.55 2.76 -4.32
N LEU A 144 17.29 3.99 -4.77
CA LEU A 144 18.28 4.91 -5.33
C LEU A 144 18.55 6.10 -4.40
N LEU A 145 18.44 5.87 -3.08
CA LEU A 145 18.57 6.91 -2.07
C LEU A 145 19.96 7.55 -2.13
N THR A 146 20.02 8.86 -2.35
CA THR A 146 21.28 9.62 -2.38
C THR A 146 21.53 10.40 -1.11
N GLU A 147 20.48 10.64 -0.32
CA GLU A 147 20.53 11.41 0.91
C GLU A 147 19.64 10.76 1.98
N ILE A 148 20.24 10.50 3.14
CA ILE A 148 19.56 10.01 4.33
C ILE A 148 20.05 10.88 5.50
N THR A 149 19.12 11.58 6.15
CA THR A 149 19.42 12.46 7.28
C THR A 149 18.60 12.05 8.50
N ASN A 150 18.98 12.54 9.68
CA ASN A 150 18.23 12.23 10.91
C ASN A 150 16.76 12.72 10.83
N SER A 151 16.51 13.81 10.10
CA SER A 151 15.15 14.31 9.88
C SER A 151 14.30 13.41 8.99
N SER A 152 14.92 12.54 8.17
CA SER A 152 14.20 11.54 7.36
C SER A 152 13.41 10.54 8.19
N PHE A 153 13.75 10.38 9.47
CA PHE A 153 13.10 9.43 10.39
C PHE A 153 12.59 10.10 11.66
N GLN A 154 12.43 11.43 11.64
CA GLN A 154 11.84 12.13 12.78
C GLN A 154 10.44 11.57 13.08
N ASN A 155 10.07 11.49 14.35
CA ASN A 155 8.79 10.90 14.82
C ASN A 155 8.65 9.37 14.71
N LEU A 156 9.56 8.64 14.04
CA LEU A 156 9.55 7.17 14.00
C LEU A 156 10.10 6.54 15.29
N THR A 157 9.53 6.92 16.44
CA THR A 157 10.05 6.59 17.77
C THR A 157 9.92 5.11 18.15
N GLN A 158 9.09 4.34 17.44
CA GLN A 158 8.88 2.91 17.65
C GLN A 158 9.69 2.04 16.67
N LEU A 159 10.49 2.64 15.80
CA LEU A 159 11.23 1.93 14.75
C LEU A 159 12.32 1.07 15.39
N THR A 160 12.27 -0.22 15.11
CA THR A 160 13.23 -1.24 15.62
C THR A 160 13.90 -2.02 14.49
N GLY A 161 13.31 -2.02 13.29
CA GLY A 161 13.89 -2.55 12.07
C GLY A 161 13.95 -1.48 10.99
N LEU A 162 15.16 -1.19 10.51
CA LEU A 162 15.41 -0.37 9.32
C LEU A 162 16.35 -1.15 8.41
N ARG A 163 15.99 -1.30 7.14
CA ARG A 163 16.77 -2.02 6.12
C ARG A 163 16.93 -1.18 4.88
#